data_AF-A0A9E4ZG39-F1
#
_entry.id   AF-A0A9E4ZG39-F1
#
_cell.length_a   1.000
_cell.length_b   1.000
_cell.length_c   1.000
_cell.angle_alpha   90.00
_cell.angle_beta   90.00
_cell.angle_gamma   90.00
#
_symmetry.space_group_name_H-M   'P 1'
#
loop_
_entity.id
_entity.type
_entity.pdbx_description
1 polymer ?
#
loop_
_entity_poly.entity_id
_entity_poly.type
_entity_poly.pdbx_seq_one_letter_code
_entity_poly.pdbx_strand_id
1 'polypeptide(L)'
;MNISKRMPMDTQELLASLEKDARRISNNDIMKARSFMLNYVKFLPEKYKKAYSTELFSYYYETFMEIKGLRSNPAIEEIDAETYKELIKNYEQQVSEDPLETYFQRFMNVVTPYLIFITKKPLHPVGMILPGGMTIMELNGEYYCPIKNKQKEVDIALCKYCICKDNEEVAKTDGDMW
;
A
#
# COMPACT_ATOMS: atom_id res chain seq x y z
N MET A 1 -2.03 -4.00 -22.47
CA MET A 1 -3.30 -3.23 -22.51
C MET A 1 -2.93 -1.76 -22.50
N ASN A 2 -3.21 -1.01 -23.56
CA ASN A 2 -2.87 0.41 -23.64
C ASN A 2 -4.19 1.19 -23.70
N ILE A 3 -4.61 1.69 -22.55
CA ILE A 3 -5.67 2.70 -22.44
C ILE A 3 -4.94 3.87 -21.80
N SER A 4 -4.80 4.99 -22.51
CA SER A 4 -4.32 6.24 -21.91
C SER A 4 -5.34 6.66 -20.86
N LYS A 5 -5.17 6.13 -19.65
CA LYS A 5 -6.01 6.47 -18.52
C LYS A 5 -5.71 7.94 -18.23
N ARG A 6 -6.70 8.82 -18.42
CA ARG A 6 -6.59 10.23 -18.03
C ARG A 6 -6.11 10.26 -16.58
N MET A 7 -5.02 10.97 -16.33
CA MET A 7 -4.49 11.10 -14.97
C MET A 7 -5.49 11.89 -14.12
N PRO A 8 -5.73 11.46 -12.88
CA PRO A 8 -6.54 12.25 -11.96
C PRO A 8 -5.80 13.54 -11.61
N MET A 9 -6.53 14.65 -11.57
CA MET A 9 -5.99 15.95 -11.15
C MET A 9 -6.13 16.14 -9.64
N ASP A 10 -7.12 15.48 -9.02
CA ASP A 10 -7.41 15.60 -7.60
C ASP A 10 -7.88 14.26 -6.97
N THR A 11 -7.97 14.26 -5.64
CA THR A 11 -8.42 13.11 -4.83
C THR A 11 -9.82 12.61 -5.18
N GLN A 12 -10.71 13.47 -5.67
CA GLN A 12 -12.08 13.09 -6.06
C GLN A 12 -12.09 12.34 -7.39
N GLU A 13 -11.36 12.84 -8.40
CA GLU A 13 -11.18 12.17 -9.69
C GLU A 13 -10.48 10.82 -9.51
N LEU A 14 -9.44 10.76 -8.66
CA LEU A 14 -8.77 9.51 -8.33
C LEU A 14 -9.74 8.54 -7.66
N LEU A 15 -10.47 8.97 -6.63
CA LEU A 15 -11.39 8.11 -5.92
C LEU A 15 -12.44 7.50 -6.87
N ALA A 16 -13.06 8.30 -7.73
CA ALA A 16 -14.05 7.82 -8.70
C ALA A 16 -13.46 6.76 -9.66
N SER A 17 -12.20 6.94 -10.06
CA SER A 17 -11.46 5.96 -10.87
C SER A 17 -11.19 4.66 -10.10
N LEU A 18 -10.76 4.76 -8.84
CA LEU A 18 -10.49 3.59 -7.98
C LEU A 18 -11.78 2.81 -7.67
N GLU A 19 -12.90 3.47 -7.39
CA GLU A 19 -14.19 2.81 -7.19
C GLU A 19 -14.62 1.99 -8.41
N LYS A 20 -14.46 2.57 -9.61
CA LYS A 20 -14.80 1.89 -10.87
C LYS A 20 -13.96 0.63 -11.06
N ASP A 21 -12.67 0.70 -10.73
CA ASP A 21 -11.78 -0.46 -10.81
C ASP A 21 -12.06 -1.49 -9.70
N ALA A 22 -12.38 -1.05 -8.49
CA ALA A 22 -12.76 -1.91 -7.38
C ALA A 22 -14.04 -2.71 -7.66
N ARG A 23 -15.03 -2.11 -8.35
CA ARG A 23 -16.26 -2.81 -8.78
C ARG A 23 -16.01 -3.93 -9.79
N ARG A 24 -14.89 -3.90 -10.51
CA ARG A 24 -14.49 -4.95 -11.47
C ARG A 24 -13.73 -6.11 -10.83
N ILE A 25 -13.38 -6.00 -9.55
CA ILE A 25 -12.68 -7.03 -8.79
C ILE A 25 -13.73 -7.86 -8.03
N SER A 26 -13.84 -9.12 -8.40
CA SER A 26 -14.77 -10.09 -7.82
C SER A 26 -14.23 -10.68 -6.51
N ASN A 27 -15.09 -11.29 -5.70
CA ASN A 27 -14.65 -12.01 -4.50
C ASN A 27 -13.67 -13.14 -4.84
N ASN A 28 -13.83 -13.80 -5.99
CA ASN A 28 -12.89 -14.81 -6.46
C ASN A 28 -11.50 -14.23 -6.78
N ASP A 29 -11.44 -13.02 -7.33
CA ASP A 29 -10.16 -12.33 -7.57
C ASP A 29 -9.46 -12.01 -6.25
N ILE A 30 -10.22 -11.55 -5.24
CA ILE A 30 -9.70 -11.28 -3.89
C ILE A 30 -9.17 -12.56 -3.23
N MET A 31 -9.89 -13.68 -3.38
CA MET A 31 -9.41 -14.99 -2.88
C MET A 31 -8.10 -15.41 -3.55
N LYS A 32 -7.94 -15.19 -4.86
CA LYS A 32 -6.68 -15.48 -5.57
C LYS A 32 -5.54 -14.56 -5.12
N ALA A 33 -5.81 -13.27 -4.92
CA ALA A 33 -4.85 -12.33 -4.35
C ALA A 33 -4.41 -12.76 -2.94
N ARG A 34 -5.34 -13.24 -2.10
CA ARG A 34 -5.02 -13.81 -0.77
C ARG A 34 -4.15 -15.05 -0.89
N SER A 35 -4.44 -15.95 -1.83
CA SER A 35 -3.65 -17.15 -2.07
C SER A 35 -2.21 -16.82 -2.46
N PHE A 36 -1.99 -15.79 -3.28
CA PHE A 36 -0.64 -15.30 -3.60
C PHE A 36 0.12 -14.92 -2.32
N MET A 37 -0.47 -14.07 -1.46
CA MET A 37 0.18 -13.65 -0.22
C MET A 37 0.49 -14.82 0.71
N LEU A 38 -0.44 -15.78 0.86
CA LEU A 38 -0.21 -16.98 1.67
C LEU A 38 0.96 -17.82 1.13
N ASN A 39 1.06 -17.95 -0.19
CA ASN A 39 2.17 -18.66 -0.84
C ASN A 39 3.50 -17.92 -0.66
N TYR A 40 3.49 -16.59 -0.70
CA TYR A 40 4.68 -15.75 -0.54
C TYR A 40 5.30 -15.88 0.86
N VAL A 41 4.46 -16.02 1.90
CA VAL A 41 4.92 -16.07 3.30
C VAL A 41 5.09 -17.48 3.86
N LYS A 42 4.79 -18.54 3.09
CA LYS A 42 4.65 -19.91 3.61
C LYS A 42 5.89 -20.43 4.36
N PHE A 43 7.08 -19.98 3.96
CA PHE A 43 8.37 -20.38 4.54
C PHE A 43 8.92 -19.38 5.56
N LEU A 44 8.20 -18.31 5.87
CA LEU A 44 8.61 -17.37 6.91
C LEU A 44 8.39 -17.95 8.32
N PRO A 45 9.19 -17.51 9.30
CA PRO A 45 8.92 -17.77 10.72
C PRO A 45 7.51 -17.34 11.12
N GLU A 46 6.90 -18.05 12.08
CA GLU A 46 5.47 -17.92 12.42
C GLU A 46 5.06 -16.48 12.75
N LYS A 47 5.89 -15.75 13.51
CA LYS A 47 5.64 -14.34 13.85
C LYS A 47 5.50 -13.44 12.62
N TYR A 48 6.31 -13.67 11.58
CA TYR A 48 6.24 -12.90 10.34
C TYR A 48 5.16 -13.44 9.41
N LYS A 49 4.93 -14.76 9.41
CA LYS A 49 3.85 -15.36 8.63
C LYS A 49 2.50 -14.77 9.01
N LYS A 50 2.19 -14.65 10.30
CA LYS A 50 0.95 -14.02 10.77
C LYS A 50 0.85 -12.56 10.34
N ALA A 51 1.89 -11.76 10.59
CA ALA A 51 1.93 -10.34 10.24
C ALA A 51 1.70 -10.11 8.73
N TYR A 52 2.45 -10.81 7.89
CA TYR A 52 2.43 -10.61 6.44
C TYR A 52 1.28 -11.30 5.72
N SER A 53 0.64 -12.33 6.28
CA SER A 53 -0.54 -12.97 5.64
C SER A 53 -1.87 -12.48 6.18
N THR A 54 -2.02 -12.42 7.50
CA THR A 54 -3.33 -12.23 8.12
C THR A 54 -3.55 -10.75 8.39
N GLU A 55 -2.66 -10.14 9.18
CA GLU A 55 -2.82 -8.75 9.62
C GLU A 55 -2.72 -7.79 8.42
N LEU A 56 -1.70 -7.96 7.58
CA LEU A 56 -1.52 -7.15 6.39
C LEU A 56 -2.65 -7.32 5.36
N PHE A 57 -3.12 -8.54 5.11
CA PHE A 57 -4.22 -8.74 4.16
C PHE A 57 -5.54 -8.19 4.70
N SER A 58 -5.81 -8.34 6.00
CA SER A 58 -7.01 -7.74 6.61
C SER A 58 -7.00 -6.22 6.43
N TYR A 59 -5.86 -5.57 6.69
CA TYR A 59 -5.70 -4.13 6.45
C TYR A 59 -6.00 -3.74 4.99
N TYR A 60 -5.44 -4.46 4.03
CA TYR A 60 -5.72 -4.19 2.62
C TYR A 60 -7.18 -4.48 2.23
N TYR A 61 -7.75 -5.56 2.77
CA TYR A 61 -9.13 -5.93 2.50
C TYR A 61 -10.11 -4.91 3.06
N GLU A 62 -9.91 -4.45 4.29
CA GLU A 62 -10.71 -3.39 4.91
C GLU A 62 -10.61 -2.09 4.10
N THR A 63 -9.39 -1.69 3.72
CA THR A 63 -9.16 -0.53 2.84
C THR A 63 -9.89 -0.69 1.50
N PHE A 64 -9.83 -1.87 0.90
CA PHE A 64 -10.54 -2.15 -0.35
C PHE A 64 -12.07 -2.12 -0.19
N MET A 65 -12.58 -2.61 0.94
CA MET A 65 -14.00 -2.57 1.26
C MET A 65 -14.48 -1.15 1.56
N GLU A 66 -13.65 -0.30 2.17
CA GLU A 66 -13.88 1.14 2.24
C GLU A 66 -14.11 1.65 0.81
N ILE A 67 -13.12 1.52 -0.09
CA ILE A 67 -13.22 1.99 -1.49
C ILE A 67 -14.50 1.50 -2.19
N LYS A 68 -14.87 0.21 -2.04
CA LYS A 68 -16.11 -0.32 -2.65
C LYS A 68 -17.39 0.21 -2.03
N GLY A 69 -17.37 0.47 -0.74
CA GLY A 69 -18.52 0.88 0.06
C GLY A 69 -18.60 2.38 0.30
N LEU A 70 -17.71 3.18 -0.30
CA LEU A 70 -17.49 4.55 0.15
C LEU A 70 -18.75 5.40 0.08
N ARG A 71 -19.01 5.98 1.25
CA ARG A 71 -19.88 7.12 1.53
C ARG A 71 -19.06 8.36 1.90
N SER A 72 -17.74 8.33 1.70
CA SER A 72 -16.85 9.45 2.06
C SER A 72 -16.73 10.42 0.90
N ASN A 73 -16.86 11.71 1.20
CA ASN A 73 -16.51 12.80 0.32
C ASN A 73 -15.14 13.30 0.81
N PRO A 74 -14.01 12.74 0.33
CA PRO A 74 -12.71 13.18 0.80
C PRO A 74 -12.54 14.68 0.54
N ALA A 75 -11.70 15.33 1.34
CA ALA A 75 -11.27 16.68 0.99
C ALA A 75 -10.65 16.66 -0.42
N ILE A 76 -11.04 17.63 -1.23
CA ILE A 76 -10.49 17.77 -2.58
C ILE A 76 -9.09 18.35 -2.42
N GLU A 77 -8.09 17.53 -2.72
CA GLU A 77 -6.67 17.89 -2.71
C GLU A 77 -6.09 17.61 -4.09
N GLU A 78 -5.17 18.46 -4.53
CA GLU A 78 -4.41 18.23 -5.76
C GLU A 78 -3.50 17.00 -5.58
N ILE A 79 -3.43 16.18 -6.63
CA ILE A 79 -2.51 15.05 -6.67
C ILE A 79 -1.24 15.47 -7.38
N ASP A 80 -0.10 15.19 -6.78
CA ASP A 80 1.18 15.26 -7.48
C ASP A 80 1.19 14.26 -8.65
N ALA A 81 0.98 14.83 -9.83
CA ALA A 81 0.92 14.12 -11.09
C ALA A 81 2.18 13.30 -11.37
N GLU A 82 3.37 13.79 -10.99
CA GLU A 82 4.61 13.10 -11.29
C GLU A 82 4.78 11.89 -10.37
N THR A 83 4.56 12.06 -9.07
CA THR A 83 4.57 10.95 -8.11
C THR A 83 3.53 9.86 -8.50
N TYR A 84 2.34 10.27 -8.95
CA TYR A 84 1.32 9.32 -9.42
C TYR A 84 1.77 8.57 -10.69
N LYS A 85 2.32 9.26 -11.71
CA LYS A 85 2.85 8.60 -12.92
C LYS A 85 3.92 7.59 -12.58
N GLU A 86 4.85 7.96 -11.70
CA GLU A 86 5.93 7.07 -11.29
C GLU A 86 5.38 5.81 -10.64
N LEU A 87 4.39 5.93 -9.75
CA LEU A 87 3.72 4.77 -9.14
C LEU A 87 3.08 3.86 -10.20
N ILE A 88 2.37 4.42 -11.18
CA ILE A 88 1.77 3.62 -12.26
C ILE A 88 2.84 2.93 -13.11
N LYS A 89 3.90 3.65 -13.49
CA LYS A 89 5.04 3.09 -14.22
C LYS A 89 5.71 1.96 -13.45
N ASN A 90 5.81 2.08 -12.12
CA ASN A 90 6.36 1.04 -11.25
C ASN A 90 5.55 -0.27 -11.38
N TYR A 91 4.22 -0.18 -11.36
CA TYR A 91 3.36 -1.34 -11.57
C TYR A 91 3.49 -1.94 -12.96
N GLU A 92 3.58 -1.11 -14.00
CA GLU A 92 3.75 -1.59 -15.38
C GLU A 92 5.06 -2.36 -15.60
N GLN A 93 6.10 -2.06 -14.82
CA GLN A 93 7.38 -2.75 -14.87
C GLN A 93 7.37 -4.11 -14.15
N GLN A 94 6.40 -4.35 -13.26
CA GLN A 94 6.29 -5.57 -12.46
C GLN A 94 5.42 -6.64 -13.14
N VAL A 95 5.72 -6.99 -14.39
CA VAL A 95 4.99 -8.06 -15.07
C VAL A 95 5.32 -9.41 -14.42
N SER A 96 4.31 -10.09 -13.88
CA SER A 96 4.47 -11.42 -13.29
C SER A 96 3.97 -12.52 -14.22
N GLU A 97 4.69 -13.64 -14.25
CA GLU A 97 4.27 -14.88 -14.88
C GLU A 97 3.35 -15.72 -13.97
N ASP A 98 3.31 -15.44 -12.66
CA ASP A 98 2.38 -16.08 -11.73
C ASP A 98 0.98 -15.47 -11.88
N PRO A 99 -0.03 -16.25 -12.32
CA PRO A 99 -1.39 -15.75 -12.43
C PRO A 99 -1.93 -15.22 -11.10
N LEU A 100 -1.56 -15.82 -9.96
CA LEU A 100 -2.02 -15.37 -8.64
C LEU A 100 -1.45 -14.00 -8.28
N GLU A 101 -0.19 -13.74 -8.61
CA GLU A 101 0.43 -12.43 -8.42
C GLU A 101 -0.28 -11.36 -9.26
N THR A 102 -0.71 -11.69 -10.47
CA THR A 102 -1.49 -10.75 -11.31
C THR A 102 -2.80 -10.34 -10.64
N TYR A 103 -3.50 -11.24 -9.94
CA TYR A 103 -4.69 -10.87 -9.16
C TYR A 103 -4.33 -9.98 -7.98
N PHE A 104 -3.22 -10.27 -7.29
CA PHE A 104 -2.73 -9.45 -6.19
C PHE A 104 -2.34 -8.03 -6.66
N GLN A 105 -1.61 -7.90 -7.76
CA GLN A 105 -1.25 -6.61 -8.34
C GLN A 105 -2.49 -5.79 -8.73
N ARG A 106 -3.48 -6.41 -9.38
CA ARG A 106 -4.75 -5.73 -9.69
C ARG A 106 -5.46 -5.21 -8.45
N PHE A 107 -5.44 -5.97 -7.37
CA PHE A 107 -5.99 -5.57 -6.07
C PHE A 107 -5.18 -4.41 -5.46
N MET A 108 -3.85 -4.49 -5.46
CA MET A 108 -2.98 -3.45 -4.92
C MET A 108 -2.97 -2.17 -5.74
N ASN A 109 -3.25 -2.22 -7.04
CA ASN A 109 -3.44 -1.05 -7.91
C ASN A 109 -4.65 -0.19 -7.50
N VAL A 110 -5.57 -0.75 -6.71
CA VAL A 110 -6.70 -0.02 -6.14
C VAL A 110 -6.37 0.49 -4.73
N VAL A 111 -5.82 -0.39 -3.88
CA VAL A 111 -5.53 -0.10 -2.47
C VAL A 111 -4.42 0.94 -2.31
N THR A 112 -3.32 0.79 -3.05
CA THR A 112 -2.11 1.60 -2.83
C THR A 112 -2.31 3.08 -3.13
N PRO A 113 -2.91 3.49 -4.27
CA PRO A 113 -3.15 4.90 -4.51
C PRO A 113 -4.14 5.51 -3.51
N TYR A 114 -5.11 4.74 -3.02
CA TYR A 114 -6.05 5.20 -2.00
C TYR A 114 -5.35 5.49 -0.66
N LEU A 115 -4.42 4.61 -0.24
CA LEU A 115 -3.62 4.81 0.97
C LEU A 115 -2.72 6.05 0.85
N ILE A 116 -2.01 6.19 -0.27
CA ILE A 116 -0.99 7.24 -0.45
C ILE A 116 -1.62 8.61 -0.69
N PHE A 117 -2.56 8.70 -1.63
CA PHE A 117 -3.03 9.99 -2.12
C PHE A 117 -4.31 10.48 -1.45
N ILE A 118 -5.17 9.58 -0.97
CA ILE A 118 -6.49 9.95 -0.43
C ILE A 118 -6.50 9.92 1.09
N THR A 119 -6.16 8.79 1.71
CA THR A 119 -6.25 8.66 3.18
C THR A 119 -4.96 9.05 3.91
N LYS A 120 -3.86 9.24 3.17
CA LYS A 120 -2.52 9.51 3.70
C LYS A 120 -2.11 8.54 4.82
N LYS A 121 -2.41 7.25 4.62
CA LYS A 121 -2.09 6.16 5.56
C LYS A 121 -0.91 5.31 5.06
N PRO A 122 -0.15 4.67 5.97
CA PRO A 122 0.95 3.78 5.60
C PRO A 122 0.53 2.61 4.70
N LEU A 123 1.45 2.10 3.88
CA LEU A 123 1.22 0.85 3.13
C LEU A 123 1.22 -0.40 4.02
N HIS A 124 1.88 -0.35 5.18
CA HIS A 124 1.81 -1.41 6.18
C HIS A 124 1.17 -0.85 7.45
N PRO A 125 0.24 -1.57 8.12
CA PRO A 125 -0.49 -1.01 9.25
C PRO A 125 0.44 -0.66 10.42
N VAL A 126 0.06 0.36 11.19
CA VAL A 126 0.76 0.75 12.42
C VAL A 126 0.84 -0.46 13.37
N GLY A 127 1.99 -0.66 14.01
CA GLY A 127 2.25 -1.80 14.87
C GLY A 127 2.64 -3.10 14.13
N MET A 128 2.59 -3.14 12.80
CA MET A 128 3.05 -4.31 12.05
C MET A 128 4.53 -4.57 12.29
N ILE A 129 4.85 -5.82 12.65
CA ILE A 129 6.23 -6.29 12.85
C ILE A 129 6.89 -6.54 11.50
N LEU A 130 8.03 -5.88 11.28
CA LEU A 130 8.89 -6.02 10.12
C LEU A 130 10.11 -6.91 10.43
N PRO A 131 10.82 -7.42 9.41
CA PRO A 131 12.08 -8.14 9.59
C PRO A 131 13.03 -7.39 10.52
N GLY A 132 13.59 -8.12 11.50
CA GLY A 132 14.42 -7.54 12.55
C GLY A 132 13.65 -7.19 13.83
N GLY A 133 12.32 -7.37 13.86
CA GLY A 133 11.50 -7.15 15.05
C GLY A 133 11.06 -5.70 15.27
N MET A 134 11.40 -4.81 14.34
CA MET A 134 10.99 -3.40 14.37
C MET A 134 9.55 -3.25 13.90
N THR A 135 8.87 -2.17 14.28
CA THR A 135 7.46 -1.94 13.95
C THR A 135 7.23 -0.62 13.23
N ILE A 136 6.15 -0.52 12.45
CA ILE A 136 5.62 0.77 11.98
C ILE A 136 5.07 1.54 13.19
N MET A 137 5.41 2.82 13.30
CA MET A 137 5.02 3.68 14.42
C MET A 137 4.20 4.87 13.94
N GLU A 138 3.36 5.38 14.82
CA GLU A 138 2.68 6.67 14.67
C GLU A 138 3.07 7.56 15.85
N LEU A 139 3.55 8.77 15.55
CA LEU A 139 3.95 9.76 16.55
C LEU A 139 3.47 11.14 16.08
N ASN A 140 2.70 11.83 16.92
CA ASN A 140 2.18 13.18 16.64
C ASN A 140 1.42 13.30 15.29
N GLY A 141 0.70 12.25 14.88
CA GLY A 141 -0.03 12.20 13.62
C GLY A 141 0.84 11.93 12.38
N GLU A 142 2.13 11.65 12.57
CA GLU A 142 3.05 11.24 11.52
C GLU A 142 3.42 9.76 11.65
N TYR A 143 3.67 9.11 10.52
CA TYR A 143 3.98 7.68 10.48
C TYR A 143 5.44 7.43 10.14
N TYR A 144 6.04 6.44 10.77
CA TYR A 144 7.47 6.12 10.63
C TYR A 144 7.68 4.65 10.29
N CYS A 145 8.54 4.39 9.31
CA CYS A 145 8.90 3.05 8.87
C CYS A 145 10.40 2.81 9.05
N PRO A 146 10.81 1.80 9.82
CA PRO A 146 12.21 1.56 10.18
C PRO A 146 13.07 0.99 9.06
N ILE A 147 12.48 0.72 7.90
CA ILE A 147 13.17 0.21 6.71
C ILE A 147 13.07 1.16 5.52
N LYS A 148 12.52 2.38 5.70
CA LYS A 148 12.30 3.33 4.60
C LYS A 148 13.62 3.69 3.90
N ASN A 149 14.66 4.09 4.62
CA ASN A 149 15.98 4.41 4.04
C ASN A 149 16.62 3.22 3.30
N LYS A 150 16.36 1.99 3.74
CA LYS A 150 16.90 0.78 3.10
C LYS A 150 16.18 0.39 1.81
N GLN A 151 14.98 0.92 1.57
CA GLN A 151 14.10 0.50 0.47
C GLN A 151 13.78 1.62 -0.51
N LYS A 152 13.95 2.90 -0.14
CA LYS A 152 13.55 4.05 -0.98
C LYS A 152 14.32 4.14 -2.31
N GLU A 153 15.57 3.65 -2.34
CA GLU A 153 16.43 3.62 -3.53
C GLU A 153 16.26 2.34 -4.37
N VAL A 154 15.41 1.40 -3.93
CA VAL A 154 15.12 0.19 -4.70
C VAL A 154 14.04 0.53 -5.72
N ASP A 155 14.39 0.49 -7.01
CA ASP A 155 13.53 0.97 -8.10
C ASP A 155 12.10 0.43 -8.05
N ILE A 156 11.95 -0.87 -7.77
CA ILE A 156 10.66 -1.58 -7.72
C ILE A 156 9.95 -1.49 -6.37
N ALA A 157 10.57 -0.91 -5.34
CA ALA A 157 9.97 -0.87 -4.02
C ALA A 157 8.90 0.22 -3.93
N LEU A 158 7.68 -0.18 -3.55
CA LEU A 158 6.60 0.75 -3.23
C LEU A 158 6.93 1.66 -2.03
N CYS A 159 7.95 1.30 -1.25
CA CYS A 159 8.40 2.05 -0.09
C CYS A 159 8.68 3.51 -0.42
N LYS A 160 9.19 3.83 -1.61
CA LYS A 160 9.46 5.22 -2.00
C LYS A 160 8.22 6.10 -2.04
N TYR A 161 7.06 5.53 -2.39
CA TYR A 161 5.78 6.24 -2.44
C TYR A 161 4.99 6.23 -1.13
N CYS A 162 5.35 5.37 -0.17
CA CYS A 162 4.67 5.29 1.12
C CYS A 162 4.79 6.62 1.90
N ILE A 163 3.74 7.02 2.59
CA ILE A 163 3.71 8.26 3.40
C ILE A 163 4.60 8.20 4.66
N CYS A 164 5.10 7.01 5.02
CA CYS A 164 5.98 6.88 6.18
C CYS A 164 7.28 7.65 5.96
N LYS A 165 7.66 8.41 6.98
CA LYS A 165 8.99 8.96 7.17
C LYS A 165 9.97 7.87 7.61
N ASP A 166 11.26 8.18 7.51
CA ASP A 166 12.28 7.32 8.07
C ASP A 166 12.36 7.51 9.59
N ASN A 167 12.58 6.42 10.33
CA ASN A 167 12.60 6.46 11.80
C ASN A 167 13.95 6.92 12.39
N GLU A 168 15.01 7.08 11.59
CA GLU A 168 16.25 7.75 12.01
C GLU A 168 15.98 9.21 12.43
N GLU A 169 14.85 9.79 11.98
CA GLU A 169 14.35 11.09 12.42
C GLU A 169 13.80 11.05 13.86
N VAL A 170 13.27 9.92 14.32
CA VAL A 170 12.69 9.74 15.67
C VAL A 170 13.77 9.55 16.73
N ALA A 171 14.92 8.96 16.36
CA ALA A 171 16.04 8.75 17.27
C ALA A 171 16.73 10.05 17.74
N LYS A 172 16.36 11.21 17.17
CA LYS A 172 16.94 12.52 17.51
C LYS A 172 16.02 13.39 18.38
N THR A 173 14.75 13.04 18.55
CA THR A 173 13.78 13.87 19.28
C THR A 173 13.55 13.42 20.72
N ASP A 174 13.67 12.13 20.99
CA ASP A 174 13.49 11.58 22.34
C ASP A 174 14.74 10.81 22.74
N GLY A 175 15.70 11.55 23.32
CA GLY A 175 16.66 10.92 24.22
C GLY A 175 15.89 10.27 25.35
N ASP A 176 16.16 8.98 25.57
CA ASP A 176 15.58 8.14 26.61
C ASP A 176 14.18 7.57 26.30
N MET A 177 14.15 6.40 25.63
CA MET A 177 13.28 5.26 25.97
C MET A 177 13.46 4.08 24.99
N TRP A 178 14.62 3.42 25.06
CA TRP A 178 14.79 2.02 24.66
C TRP A 178 15.74 1.33 25.63
#